data_AF-A0AAU1ADA7-F1
#
_entry.id   AF-A0AAU1ADA7-F1
#
_cell.length_a   1.000
_cell.length_b   1.000
_cell.length_c   1.000
_cell.angle_alpha   90.00
_cell.angle_beta   90.00
_cell.angle_gamma   90.00
#
_symmetry.space_group_name_H-M   'P 1'
#
loop_
_entity.id
_entity.type
_entity.pdbx_description
1 polymer ?
#
loop_
_entity_poly.entity_id
_entity_poly.type
_entity_poly.pdbx_seq_one_letter_code
_entity_poly.pdbx_strand_id
1 'polypeptide(L)'
;MFAAPVPRRRVLVGAAAGALLLAVAAVGIRTMDADSPSPAGATTSHAPPQTSASGSSTGPTRDPANRRTVRLVAAGDVLIHPAVTDQARRDGARAGGMDFAPMFAGVAPAVRGADLALCHLETPLADPAGPFAGYPSFNAPPQVLDGLRTTGFDGCSTASNHTLDQGADGVARTIRALDAAGRVMARATFTETAPGRWTVTRMEALPTWTDLAPALRLVDLTAALADPGTPPGLRGDYRAAYQRVLGYVRALGAGADQVVASGG
;
A
#
# COMPACT_ATOMS: atom_id res chain seq x y z
N MET A 1 41.64 -34.69 16.28
CA MET A 1 41.78 -35.37 17.59
C MET A 1 40.55 -35.03 18.42
N PHE A 2 40.03 -36.02 19.15
CA PHE A 2 38.66 -36.20 19.62
C PHE A 2 38.14 -35.22 20.71
N ALA A 3 36.83 -34.92 20.59
CA ALA A 3 35.74 -34.93 21.59
C ALA A 3 35.66 -33.90 22.76
N ALA A 4 34.47 -33.29 22.87
CA ALA A 4 33.87 -32.72 24.10
C ALA A 4 33.25 -33.84 24.99
N PRO A 5 32.88 -33.63 26.29
CA PRO A 5 31.61 -32.96 26.62
C PRO A 5 31.53 -32.18 27.97
N VAL A 6 30.37 -31.55 28.15
CA VAL A 6 29.83 -30.66 29.22
C VAL A 6 29.46 -31.39 30.52
N PRO A 7 29.30 -30.67 31.67
CA PRO A 7 28.02 -30.81 32.38
C PRO A 7 27.36 -29.47 32.79
N ARG A 8 26.02 -29.51 32.75
CA ARG A 8 25.06 -28.45 33.06
C ARG A 8 24.95 -28.23 34.58
N ARG A 9 24.63 -27.01 35.02
CA ARG A 9 23.90 -26.79 36.28
C ARG A 9 22.57 -26.10 36.01
N ARG A 10 21.51 -26.81 36.39
CA ARG A 10 20.14 -26.34 36.53
C ARG A 10 20.05 -25.50 37.80
N VAL A 11 19.40 -24.33 37.74
CA VAL A 11 18.82 -23.70 38.92
C VAL A 11 17.33 -23.56 38.65
N LEU A 12 16.55 -24.32 39.41
CA LEU A 12 15.13 -24.15 39.63
C LEU A 12 14.95 -23.04 40.68
N VAL A 13 14.16 -22.01 40.40
CA VAL A 13 13.40 -21.30 41.42
C VAL A 13 11.99 -21.10 40.88
N GLY A 14 11.03 -21.64 41.62
CA GLY A 14 9.61 -21.66 41.27
C GLY A 14 8.88 -20.35 41.58
N ALA A 15 7.83 -20.16 40.78
CA ALA A 15 6.54 -19.50 41.03
C ALA A 15 6.44 -18.38 42.07
N ALA A 16 6.09 -17.18 41.57
CA ALA A 16 5.07 -16.35 42.20
C ALA A 16 4.24 -15.66 41.12
N ALA A 17 2.93 -15.78 41.26
CA ALA A 17 1.89 -15.28 40.37
C ALA A 17 1.83 -13.74 40.39
N GLY A 18 1.57 -13.15 39.23
CA GLY A 18 1.27 -11.73 39.07
C GLY A 18 0.56 -11.51 37.75
N ALA A 19 -0.77 -11.63 37.77
CA ALA A 19 -1.63 -11.33 36.63
C ALA A 19 -1.53 -9.84 36.30
N LEU A 20 -1.10 -9.51 35.08
CA LEU A 20 -1.30 -8.18 34.51
C LEU A 20 -2.32 -8.31 33.37
N LEU A 21 -3.55 -7.89 33.67
CA LEU A 21 -4.66 -7.84 32.72
C LEU A 21 -4.33 -6.88 31.57
N LEU A 22 -4.36 -7.40 30.34
CA LEU A 22 -4.62 -6.58 29.16
C LEU A 22 -6.09 -6.16 29.18
N ALA A 23 -6.34 -4.86 29.33
CA ALA A 23 -7.65 -4.28 29.07
C ALA A 23 -7.85 -4.15 27.56
N VAL A 24 -8.54 -5.12 26.96
CA VAL A 24 -9.14 -4.98 25.63
C VAL A 24 -10.49 -4.27 25.82
N ALA A 25 -10.60 -3.03 25.36
CA ALA A 25 -11.87 -2.32 25.32
C ALA A 25 -12.73 -2.94 24.19
N ALA A 26 -13.75 -3.70 24.59
CA ALA A 26 -14.82 -4.13 23.71
C ALA A 26 -15.77 -2.96 23.43
N VAL A 27 -15.99 -2.63 22.16
CA VAL A 27 -17.17 -1.87 21.71
C VAL A 27 -18.05 -2.83 20.92
N GLY A 28 -19.30 -2.94 21.36
CA GLY A 28 -20.18 -4.08 21.12
C GLY A 28 -20.72 -4.23 19.70
N ILE A 29 -20.73 -5.49 19.24
CA ILE A 29 -21.60 -5.96 18.16
C ILE A 29 -22.90 -6.42 18.82
N ARG A 30 -24.02 -5.80 18.45
CA ARG A 30 -25.36 -6.25 18.82
C ARG A 30 -25.69 -7.53 18.07
N THR A 31 -25.94 -8.61 18.80
CA THR A 31 -26.56 -9.83 18.31
C THR A 31 -28.07 -9.62 18.16
N MET A 32 -28.64 -10.06 17.04
CA MET A 32 -30.07 -10.33 16.96
C MET A 32 -30.26 -11.84 17.10
N ASP A 33 -31.05 -12.21 18.10
CA ASP A 33 -31.46 -13.56 18.43
C ASP A 33 -32.30 -14.19 17.31
N ALA A 34 -32.13 -15.49 17.13
CA ALA A 34 -33.15 -16.36 16.57
C ALA A 34 -33.21 -17.65 17.40
N ASP A 35 -34.44 -17.96 17.78
CA ASP A 35 -34.93 -18.91 18.77
C ASP A 35 -34.62 -20.40 18.48
N SER A 36 -34.63 -21.20 19.55
CA SER A 36 -34.49 -22.69 19.59
C SER A 36 -35.78 -23.42 19.09
N PRO A 37 -35.90 -24.78 18.98
CA PRO A 37 -35.07 -25.85 19.58
C PRO A 37 -34.73 -27.07 18.69
N SER A 38 -33.85 -27.90 19.25
CA SER A 38 -33.36 -29.20 18.74
C SER A 38 -34.31 -30.36 19.06
N PRO A 39 -34.24 -31.49 18.32
CA PRO A 39 -34.22 -32.78 19.01
C PRO A 39 -33.07 -33.70 18.57
N ALA A 40 -32.72 -34.57 19.51
CA ALA A 40 -31.57 -35.44 19.56
C ALA A 40 -31.54 -36.59 18.54
N GLY A 41 -30.31 -37.04 18.26
CA GLY A 41 -29.99 -38.46 18.09
C GLY A 41 -29.90 -38.99 16.65
N ALA A 42 -28.67 -39.23 16.18
CA ALA A 42 -28.24 -40.50 15.57
C ALA A 42 -26.81 -40.37 15.03
N THR A 43 -25.89 -41.09 15.67
CA THR A 43 -24.57 -41.45 15.13
C THR A 43 -24.69 -42.05 13.74
N THR A 44 -24.02 -41.44 12.76
CA THR A 44 -23.69 -42.10 11.48
C THR A 44 -22.24 -41.79 11.11
N SER A 45 -21.53 -42.87 10.76
CA SER A 45 -20.13 -42.92 10.37
C SER A 45 -19.86 -42.01 9.15
N HIS A 46 -18.94 -41.05 9.28
CA HIS A 46 -18.55 -40.18 8.17
C HIS A 46 -17.55 -40.93 7.28
N ALA A 47 -18.05 -41.49 6.18
CA ALA A 47 -17.21 -41.89 5.06
C ALA A 47 -16.52 -40.65 4.44
N PRO A 48 -15.30 -40.77 3.88
CA PRO A 48 -14.60 -39.65 3.26
C PRO A 48 -15.43 -39.06 2.10
N PRO A 49 -15.34 -37.74 1.83
CA PRO A 49 -16.15 -37.10 0.81
C PRO A 49 -15.80 -37.68 -0.56
N GLN A 50 -16.80 -38.22 -1.25
CA GLN A 50 -16.69 -38.54 -2.67
C GLN A 50 -16.58 -37.23 -3.46
N THR A 51 -15.52 -37.08 -4.24
CA THR A 51 -15.32 -36.00 -5.19
C THR A 51 -16.32 -36.14 -6.33
N SER A 52 -17.39 -35.35 -6.30
CA SER A 52 -18.25 -35.14 -7.47
C SER A 52 -17.44 -34.46 -8.57
N ALA A 53 -17.24 -35.15 -9.70
CA ALA A 53 -16.65 -34.57 -10.89
C ALA A 53 -17.54 -33.41 -11.39
N SER A 54 -17.04 -32.18 -11.28
CA SER A 54 -17.66 -31.01 -11.88
C SER A 54 -17.46 -31.09 -13.39
N GLY A 55 -18.56 -31.10 -14.14
CA GLY A 55 -18.55 -31.13 -15.60
C GLY A 55 -17.78 -29.94 -16.17
N SER A 56 -16.79 -30.24 -17.01
CA SER A 56 -16.00 -29.26 -17.74
C SER A 56 -16.89 -28.47 -18.70
N SER A 57 -17.26 -27.24 -18.36
CA SER A 57 -17.70 -26.26 -19.34
C SER A 57 -16.48 -25.79 -20.14
N THR A 58 -16.41 -26.18 -21.41
CA THR A 58 -15.39 -25.72 -22.35
C THR A 58 -15.71 -24.29 -22.78
N GLY A 59 -15.36 -23.32 -21.93
CA GLY A 59 -15.14 -21.95 -22.39
C GLY A 59 -13.98 -21.89 -23.40
N PRO A 60 -13.92 -20.88 -24.28
CA PRO A 60 -12.87 -20.79 -25.30
C PRO A 60 -11.49 -20.83 -24.63
N THR A 61 -10.68 -21.80 -25.02
CA THR A 61 -9.30 -21.99 -24.57
C THR A 61 -8.48 -20.80 -25.02
N ARG A 62 -8.15 -19.89 -24.09
CA ARG A 62 -7.24 -18.77 -24.34
C ARG A 62 -5.84 -19.35 -24.62
N ASP A 63 -5.38 -19.20 -25.85
CA ASP A 63 -4.08 -19.65 -26.36
C ASP A 63 -2.94 -19.29 -25.38
N PRO A 64 -2.15 -20.26 -24.88
CA PRO A 64 -0.99 -20.02 -24.02
C PRO A 64 0.02 -19.04 -24.63
N ALA A 65 0.16 -19.01 -25.96
CA ALA A 65 1.07 -18.11 -26.66
C ALA A 65 0.61 -16.63 -26.64
N ASN A 66 -0.64 -16.36 -26.26
CA ASN A 66 -1.20 -15.02 -26.11
C ASN A 66 -1.38 -14.59 -24.64
N ARG A 67 -0.74 -15.27 -23.69
CA ARG A 67 -0.76 -14.88 -22.28
C ARG A 67 0.22 -13.74 -22.03
N ARG A 68 -0.34 -12.55 -21.80
CA ARG A 68 0.42 -11.40 -21.28
C ARG A 68 0.52 -11.55 -19.77
N THR A 69 1.74 -11.47 -19.23
CA THR A 69 2.01 -11.47 -17.80
C THR A 69 2.27 -10.05 -17.33
N VAL A 70 1.73 -9.69 -16.17
CA VAL A 70 2.05 -8.45 -15.45
C VAL A 70 2.61 -8.84 -14.10
N ARG A 71 3.75 -8.28 -13.72
CA ARG A 71 4.39 -8.48 -12.42
C ARG A 71 4.14 -7.27 -11.53
N LEU A 72 3.43 -7.50 -10.43
CA LEU A 72 3.14 -6.50 -9.41
C LEU A 72 4.01 -6.77 -8.18
N VAL A 73 4.54 -5.69 -7.60
CA VAL A 73 5.14 -5.71 -6.26
C VAL A 73 4.33 -4.77 -5.38
N ALA A 74 3.86 -5.29 -4.25
CA ALA A 74 3.29 -4.49 -3.18
C ALA A 74 4.13 -4.75 -1.92
N ALA A 75 4.83 -3.73 -1.45
CA ALA A 75 5.60 -3.79 -0.22
C ALA A 75 4.73 -3.37 0.97
N GLY A 76 5.12 -3.85 2.16
CA GLY A 76 4.56 -3.40 3.43
C GLY A 76 5.09 -2.03 3.85
N ASP A 77 5.08 -1.82 5.16
CA ASP A 77 5.24 -0.49 5.74
C ASP A 77 6.65 0.07 5.57
N VAL A 78 6.72 1.27 4.99
CA VAL A 78 7.85 2.18 5.09
C VAL A 78 7.64 3.00 6.36
N LEU A 79 8.05 2.40 7.47
CA LEU A 79 7.89 2.93 8.82
C LEU A 79 9.23 3.46 9.36
N ILE A 80 9.35 4.78 9.49
CA ILE A 80 10.62 5.43 9.81
C ILE A 80 10.72 5.78 11.30
N HIS A 81 11.42 4.92 12.04
CA HIS A 81 11.81 5.19 13.43
C HIS A 81 13.13 5.99 13.51
N PRO A 82 13.43 6.62 14.67
CA PRO A 82 14.66 7.38 14.86
C PRO A 82 15.94 6.61 14.50
N ALA A 83 16.01 5.31 14.81
CA ALA A 83 17.16 4.48 14.45
C ALA A 83 17.36 4.34 12.93
N VAL A 84 16.27 4.32 12.15
CA VAL A 84 16.29 4.31 10.68
C VAL A 84 16.74 5.66 10.15
N THR A 85 16.24 6.76 10.72
CA THR A 85 16.71 8.12 10.43
C THR A 85 18.20 8.28 10.71
N ASP A 86 18.69 7.76 11.84
CA ASP A 86 20.11 7.81 12.20
C ASP A 86 20.97 6.97 11.25
N GLN A 87 20.44 5.84 10.77
CA GLN A 87 21.12 5.07 9.73
C GLN A 87 21.21 5.87 8.42
N ALA A 88 20.12 6.51 7.99
CA ALA A 88 20.14 7.36 6.80
C ALA A 88 21.14 8.51 6.91
N ARG A 89 21.29 9.12 8.10
CA ARG A 89 22.32 10.14 8.37
C ARG A 89 23.74 9.59 8.24
N ARG A 90 23.99 8.37 8.74
CA ARG A 90 25.30 7.72 8.58
C ARG A 90 25.62 7.46 7.12
N ASP A 91 24.64 6.98 6.37
CA ASP A 91 24.79 6.67 4.95
C ASP A 91 24.99 7.94 4.10
N GLY A 92 24.28 9.03 4.44
CA GLY A 92 24.39 10.33 3.76
C GLY A 92 25.51 11.25 4.28
N ALA A 93 26.31 10.83 5.27
CA ALA A 93 27.23 11.70 5.99
C ALA A 93 28.25 12.42 5.08
N ARG A 94 28.76 11.73 4.05
CA ARG A 94 29.73 12.31 3.10
C ARG A 94 29.14 13.43 2.25
N ALA A 95 27.83 13.39 1.98
CA ALA A 95 27.10 14.39 1.21
C ALA A 95 26.48 15.49 2.11
N GLY A 96 26.66 15.40 3.44
CA GLY A 96 26.06 16.36 4.38
C GLY A 96 24.54 16.23 4.51
N GLY A 97 23.98 15.03 4.29
CA GLY A 97 22.53 14.80 4.27
C GLY A 97 22.12 13.44 4.80
N MET A 98 20.90 13.02 4.44
CA MET A 98 20.36 11.70 4.73
C MET A 98 20.20 10.91 3.44
N ASP A 99 20.67 9.66 3.42
CA ASP A 99 20.50 8.74 2.30
C ASP A 99 19.81 7.45 2.77
N PHE A 100 18.59 7.22 2.29
CA PHE A 100 17.82 6.02 2.60
C PHE A 100 18.05 4.88 1.60
N ALA A 101 18.63 5.15 0.42
CA ALA A 101 18.74 4.17 -0.65
C ALA A 101 19.54 2.90 -0.26
N PRO A 102 20.64 2.98 0.52
CA PRO A 102 21.39 1.79 0.92
C PRO A 102 20.55 0.77 1.72
N MET A 103 19.62 1.25 2.55
CA MET A 103 18.74 0.37 3.34
C MET A 103 17.76 -0.43 2.48
N PHE A 104 17.42 0.06 1.28
CA PHE A 104 16.54 -0.63 0.33
C PHE A 104 17.28 -1.51 -0.68
N ALA A 105 18.62 -1.54 -0.67
CA ALA A 105 19.42 -2.21 -1.69
C ALA A 105 19.07 -3.70 -1.85
N GLY A 106 18.73 -4.38 -0.74
CA GLY A 106 18.35 -5.80 -0.75
C GLY A 106 17.04 -6.11 -1.49
N VAL A 107 16.11 -5.16 -1.58
CA VAL A 107 14.81 -5.36 -2.25
C VAL A 107 14.78 -4.79 -3.68
N ALA A 108 15.76 -3.97 -4.04
CA ALA A 108 15.82 -3.29 -5.33
C ALA A 108 15.68 -4.23 -6.55
N PRO A 109 16.29 -5.44 -6.60
CA PRO A 109 16.11 -6.34 -7.74
C PRO A 109 14.67 -6.80 -7.95
N ALA A 110 13.91 -7.02 -6.87
CA ALA A 110 12.50 -7.41 -6.95
C ALA A 110 11.64 -6.22 -7.40
N VAL A 111 11.88 -5.04 -6.80
CA VAL A 111 11.17 -3.80 -7.10
C VAL A 111 11.35 -3.38 -8.55
N ARG A 112 12.59 -3.24 -9.04
CA ARG A 112 12.88 -2.81 -10.43
C ARG A 112 12.44 -3.80 -11.50
N GLY A 113 12.22 -5.06 -11.11
CA GLY A 113 11.73 -6.06 -12.04
C GLY A 113 10.22 -5.97 -12.27
N ALA A 114 9.47 -5.33 -11.38
CA ALA A 114 8.03 -5.23 -11.49
C ALA A 114 7.62 -4.28 -12.63
N ASP A 115 6.45 -4.54 -13.20
CA ASP A 115 5.79 -3.60 -14.11
C ASP A 115 5.07 -2.48 -13.32
N LEU A 116 4.77 -2.74 -12.05
CA LEU A 116 4.27 -1.78 -11.07
C LEU A 116 4.71 -2.20 -9.66
N ALA A 117 5.41 -1.32 -8.97
CA ALA A 117 5.87 -1.48 -7.59
C ALA A 117 5.30 -0.40 -6.67
N LEU A 118 4.48 -0.81 -5.71
CA LEU A 118 3.85 0.08 -4.74
C LEU A 118 4.37 -0.18 -3.33
N CYS A 119 4.59 0.89 -2.58
CA CYS A 119 4.93 0.84 -1.17
C CYS A 119 3.74 1.22 -0.28
N HIS A 120 3.82 0.95 1.02
CA HIS A 120 2.92 1.56 2.00
C HIS A 120 3.70 2.58 2.83
N LEU A 121 3.53 3.87 2.57
CA LEU A 121 4.14 4.92 3.37
C LEU A 121 3.28 5.18 4.60
N GLU A 122 3.60 4.49 5.69
CA GLU A 122 2.78 4.44 6.90
C GLU A 122 2.70 5.79 7.64
N THR A 123 3.81 6.54 7.65
CA THR A 123 3.95 7.74 8.50
C THR A 123 3.94 9.04 7.68
N PRO A 124 3.41 10.14 8.25
CA PRO A 124 3.43 11.43 7.59
C PRO A 124 4.87 11.95 7.49
N LEU A 125 5.14 12.69 6.42
CA LEU A 125 6.43 13.33 6.20
C LEU A 125 6.49 14.68 6.90
N ALA A 126 7.65 15.01 7.45
CA ALA A 126 7.99 16.30 8.04
C ALA A 126 8.42 17.31 6.98
N ASP A 127 8.70 18.54 7.40
CA ASP A 127 9.51 19.45 6.61
C ASP A 127 10.95 18.91 6.46
N PRO A 128 11.72 19.31 5.42
CA PRO A 128 13.03 18.72 5.13
C PRO A 128 14.06 18.80 6.26
N ALA A 129 13.94 19.80 7.14
CA ALA A 129 14.79 19.99 8.31
C ALA A 129 14.20 19.38 9.61
N GLY A 130 13.00 18.81 9.53
CA GLY A 130 12.26 18.29 10.68
C GLY A 130 11.30 19.31 11.31
N PRO A 131 10.89 19.10 12.57
CA PRO A 131 11.38 18.07 13.48
C PRO A 131 10.97 16.66 13.04
N PHE A 132 11.89 15.70 13.17
CA PHE A 132 11.58 14.29 12.92
C PHE A 132 11.20 13.59 14.22
N ALA A 133 10.17 12.76 14.17
CA ALA A 133 9.65 12.05 15.34
C ALA A 133 9.30 10.61 14.99
N GLY A 134 9.45 9.72 15.98
CA GLY A 134 8.95 8.36 15.94
C GLY A 134 7.67 8.22 16.78
N TYR A 135 7.33 6.98 17.11
CA TYR A 135 6.24 6.65 18.03
C TYR A 135 6.25 7.52 19.32
N PRO A 136 5.09 7.98 19.83
CA PRO A 136 3.71 7.62 19.41
C PRO A 136 3.10 8.48 18.31
N SER A 137 3.73 9.59 17.93
CA SER A 137 3.25 10.49 16.88
C SER A 137 4.41 10.75 15.91
N PHE A 138 4.37 10.04 14.79
CA PHE A 138 5.45 10.04 13.81
C PHE A 138 5.48 11.31 12.98
N ASN A 139 6.69 11.68 12.55
CA ASN A 139 6.95 12.72 11.56
C ASN A 139 8.26 12.37 10.83
N ALA A 140 8.16 11.66 9.70
CA ALA A 140 9.30 11.04 9.03
C ALA A 140 10.07 12.02 8.12
N PRO A 141 11.40 11.85 7.93
CA PRO A 141 12.16 12.68 6.99
C PRO A 141 11.69 12.48 5.54
N PRO A 142 11.37 13.55 4.77
CA PRO A 142 10.93 13.42 3.38
C PRO A 142 11.99 12.83 2.43
N GLN A 143 13.27 12.83 2.83
CA GLN A 143 14.39 12.23 2.10
C GLN A 143 14.21 10.71 1.86
N VAL A 144 13.33 10.04 2.61
CA VAL A 144 12.95 8.65 2.35
C VAL A 144 12.39 8.46 0.93
N LEU A 145 11.73 9.48 0.37
CA LEU A 145 11.16 9.43 -0.98
C LEU A 145 12.23 9.27 -2.07
N ASP A 146 13.43 9.82 -1.86
CA ASP A 146 14.56 9.62 -2.77
C ASP A 146 15.10 8.19 -2.72
N GLY A 147 15.14 7.60 -1.53
CA GLY A 147 15.46 6.19 -1.35
C GLY A 147 14.48 5.28 -2.08
N LEU A 148 13.17 5.52 -1.92
CA LEU A 148 12.11 4.78 -2.61
C LEU A 148 12.18 4.94 -4.13
N ARG A 149 12.43 6.16 -4.61
CA ARG A 149 12.65 6.45 -6.04
C ARG A 149 13.82 5.67 -6.60
N THR A 150 14.96 5.73 -5.94
CA THR A 150 16.20 5.07 -6.36
C THR A 150 16.06 3.55 -6.36
N THR A 151 15.22 3.03 -5.47
CA THR A 151 14.89 1.60 -5.39
C THR A 151 14.04 1.15 -6.57
N GLY A 152 13.17 2.03 -7.10
CA GLY A 152 12.30 1.79 -8.24
C GLY A 152 10.81 1.64 -7.91
N PHE A 153 10.35 2.13 -6.74
CA PHE A 153 8.92 2.16 -6.44
C PHE A 153 8.22 3.22 -7.30
N ASP A 154 7.06 2.90 -7.86
CA ASP A 154 6.26 3.81 -8.69
C ASP A 154 5.38 4.74 -7.84
N GLY A 155 4.96 4.27 -6.67
CA GLY A 155 4.09 5.04 -5.80
C GLY A 155 3.91 4.40 -4.43
N CYS A 156 3.21 5.11 -3.54
CA CYS A 156 2.88 4.58 -2.22
C CYS A 156 1.44 4.87 -1.84
N SER A 157 0.81 3.92 -1.16
CA SER A 157 -0.38 4.19 -0.36
C SER A 157 0.03 4.89 0.93
N THR A 158 -0.77 5.85 1.39
CA THR A 158 -0.61 6.49 2.71
C THR A 158 -1.77 6.14 3.65
N ALA A 159 -2.65 5.21 3.28
CA ALA A 159 -3.84 4.87 4.07
C ALA A 159 -3.48 3.99 5.27
N SER A 160 -2.93 4.60 6.31
CA SER A 160 -2.43 3.95 7.53
C SER A 160 -3.17 4.40 8.79
N ASN A 161 -3.06 3.66 9.88
CA ASN A 161 -3.40 4.15 11.22
C ASN A 161 -2.55 5.35 11.67
N HIS A 162 -1.37 5.58 11.09
CA HIS A 162 -0.49 6.72 11.41
C HIS A 162 -0.68 7.93 10.47
N THR A 163 -1.60 7.85 9.51
CA THR A 163 -1.86 8.93 8.53
C THR A 163 -2.06 10.30 9.18
N LEU A 164 -2.72 10.31 10.35
CA LEU A 164 -3.16 11.52 11.05
C LEU A 164 -2.26 11.94 12.21
N ASP A 165 -1.08 11.34 12.38
CA ASP A 165 -0.17 11.65 13.49
C ASP A 165 0.23 13.14 13.55
N GLN A 166 0.22 13.81 12.39
CA GLN A 166 0.49 15.24 12.23
C GLN A 166 -0.75 16.02 11.76
N GLY A 167 -1.95 15.45 11.97
CA GLY A 167 -3.23 16.02 11.57
C GLY A 167 -3.38 16.23 10.06
N ALA A 168 -4.39 17.01 9.68
CA ALA A 168 -4.69 17.31 8.29
C ALA A 168 -3.54 18.01 7.55
N ASP A 169 -2.78 18.87 8.24
CA ASP A 169 -1.63 19.56 7.66
C ASP A 169 -0.50 18.60 7.32
N GLY A 170 -0.25 17.59 8.16
CA GLY A 170 0.69 16.52 7.90
C GLY A 170 0.30 15.66 6.70
N VAL A 171 -0.98 15.33 6.58
CA VAL A 171 -1.53 14.64 5.40
C VAL A 171 -1.28 15.48 4.15
N ALA A 172 -1.68 16.75 4.16
CA ALA A 172 -1.51 17.65 3.03
C ALA A 172 -0.03 17.81 2.62
N ARG A 173 0.88 17.94 3.60
CA ARG A 173 2.32 18.03 3.34
C ARG A 173 2.89 16.74 2.74
N THR A 174 2.50 15.58 3.29
CA THR A 174 2.92 14.26 2.79
C THR A 174 2.51 14.06 1.34
N ILE A 175 1.25 14.39 1.04
CA ILE A 175 0.69 14.33 -0.29
C ILE A 175 1.46 15.25 -1.26
N ARG A 176 1.73 16.51 -0.88
CA ARG A 176 2.53 17.43 -1.70
C ARG A 176 3.94 16.91 -1.98
N ALA A 177 4.57 16.28 -0.98
CA ALA A 177 5.90 15.70 -1.14
C ALA A 177 5.88 14.49 -2.11
N LEU A 178 4.86 13.64 -2.02
CA LEU A 178 4.68 12.52 -2.95
C LEU A 178 4.37 13.00 -4.37
N ASP A 179 3.56 14.04 -4.54
CA ASP A 179 3.30 14.67 -5.85
C ASP A 179 4.58 15.22 -6.48
N ALA A 180 5.35 15.99 -5.71
CA ALA A 180 6.62 16.55 -6.17
C ALA A 180 7.63 15.46 -6.56
N ALA A 181 7.50 14.27 -5.96
CA ALA A 181 8.31 13.10 -6.29
C ALA A 181 7.72 12.23 -7.42
N GLY A 182 6.55 12.59 -7.98
CA GLY A 182 5.84 11.86 -9.02
C GLY A 182 5.22 10.53 -8.57
N ARG A 183 4.78 10.41 -7.31
CA ARG A 183 4.42 9.13 -6.64
C ARG A 183 2.94 8.96 -6.25
N VAL A 184 2.04 9.84 -6.67
CA VAL A 184 0.60 9.75 -6.31
C VAL A 184 -0.24 9.35 -7.51
N MET A 185 -0.78 8.13 -7.52
CA MET A 185 -1.73 7.69 -8.57
C MET A 185 -3.18 8.10 -8.28
N ALA A 186 -3.56 8.19 -6.99
CA ALA A 186 -4.89 8.60 -6.59
C ALA A 186 -4.88 9.26 -5.20
N ARG A 187 -5.79 10.21 -4.98
CA ARG A 187 -5.98 10.98 -3.75
C ARG A 187 -7.47 11.06 -3.43
N ALA A 188 -7.83 10.79 -2.19
CA ALA A 188 -9.16 11.05 -1.65
C ALA A 188 -9.08 12.20 -0.64
N THR A 189 -9.94 13.22 -0.78
CA THR A 189 -10.13 14.27 0.21
C THR A 189 -11.33 13.93 1.06
N PHE A 190 -11.12 13.81 2.36
CA PHE A 190 -12.18 13.61 3.34
C PHE A 190 -12.55 14.95 3.97
N THR A 191 -13.84 15.26 3.99
CA THR A 191 -14.38 16.42 4.70
C THR A 191 -15.26 15.95 5.84
N GLU A 192 -15.11 16.58 7.00
CA GLU A 192 -16.01 16.37 8.12
C GLU A 192 -17.36 17.01 7.82
N THR A 193 -18.40 16.19 7.68
CA THR A 193 -19.77 16.63 7.36
C THR A 193 -20.64 16.81 8.59
N ALA A 194 -20.25 16.20 9.70
CA ALA A 194 -20.80 16.34 11.04
C ALA A 194 -19.73 15.90 12.05
N PRO A 195 -19.82 16.25 13.34
CA PRO A 195 -18.83 15.87 14.34
C PRO A 195 -18.50 14.36 14.32
N GLY A 196 -17.24 14.01 14.05
CA GLY A 196 -16.75 12.64 13.94
C GLY A 196 -17.16 11.89 12.65
N ARG A 197 -17.84 12.55 11.70
CA ARG A 197 -18.35 11.94 10.47
C ARG A 197 -17.67 12.52 9.23
N TRP A 198 -16.85 11.70 8.60
CA TRP A 198 -16.09 12.09 7.41
C TRP A 198 -16.67 11.46 6.14
N THR A 199 -16.73 12.23 5.07
CA THR A 199 -17.10 11.74 3.74
C THR A 199 -16.04 12.12 2.73
N VAL A 200 -15.80 11.27 1.74
CA VAL A 200 -14.99 11.64 0.58
C VAL A 200 -15.75 12.71 -0.20
N THR A 201 -15.16 13.90 -0.35
CA THR A 201 -15.73 15.01 -1.12
C THR A 201 -14.94 15.35 -2.37
N ARG A 202 -13.76 14.75 -2.54
CA ARG A 202 -12.96 14.87 -3.76
C ARG A 202 -12.13 13.61 -3.98
N MET A 203 -12.05 13.18 -5.22
CA MET A 203 -11.12 12.17 -5.70
C MET A 203 -10.26 12.78 -6.80
N GLU A 204 -8.95 12.68 -6.67
CA GLU A 204 -8.02 13.08 -7.73
C GLU A 204 -7.26 11.83 -8.15
N ALA A 205 -7.03 11.64 -9.44
CA ALA A 205 -6.27 10.50 -9.93
C ALA A 205 -5.44 10.91 -11.14
N LEU A 206 -4.23 10.35 -11.26
CA LEU A 206 -3.44 10.37 -12.48
C LEU A 206 -3.99 9.28 -13.39
N PRO A 207 -4.70 9.61 -14.48
CA PRO A 207 -5.23 8.60 -15.37
C PRO A 207 -4.06 8.06 -16.20
N THR A 208 -3.75 6.79 -16.01
CA THR A 208 -2.59 6.18 -16.65
C THR A 208 -2.99 5.06 -17.60
N TRP A 209 -2.24 4.90 -18.69
CA TRP A 209 -2.35 3.79 -19.61
C TRP A 209 -1.05 3.01 -19.66
N THR A 210 -1.12 1.69 -19.54
CA THR A 210 0.04 0.83 -19.76
C THR A 210 0.19 0.58 -21.25
N ASP A 211 1.18 1.23 -21.85
CA ASP A 211 1.61 0.92 -23.21
C ASP A 211 2.54 -0.28 -23.15
N LEU A 212 2.29 -1.29 -24.00
CA LEU A 212 2.92 -2.60 -23.92
C LEU A 212 3.98 -2.80 -25.01
N ALA A 213 4.15 -1.84 -25.92
CA ALA A 213 5.12 -1.89 -27.01
C ALA A 213 5.70 -0.49 -27.30
N PRO A 214 6.98 -0.38 -27.71
CA PRO A 214 7.99 -1.44 -27.84
C PRO A 214 8.60 -1.89 -26.50
N ALA A 215 8.39 -1.13 -25.43
CA ALA A 215 8.71 -1.49 -24.06
C ALA A 215 7.53 -1.12 -23.16
N LEU A 216 7.30 -1.90 -22.10
CA LEU A 216 6.25 -1.57 -21.14
C LEU A 216 6.53 -0.20 -20.53
N ARG A 217 5.56 0.70 -20.64
CA ARG A 217 5.63 2.02 -20.00
C ARG A 217 4.27 2.44 -19.49
N LEU A 218 4.28 3.12 -18.36
CA LEU A 218 3.12 3.84 -17.87
C LEU A 218 3.05 5.19 -18.58
N VAL A 219 1.91 5.49 -19.21
CA VAL A 219 1.66 6.74 -19.92
C VAL A 219 0.71 7.57 -19.06
N ASP A 220 1.15 8.76 -18.64
CA ASP A 220 0.23 9.79 -18.13
C ASP A 220 -0.69 10.23 -19.27
N LEU A 221 -1.96 9.85 -19.19
CA LEU A 221 -2.93 10.15 -20.24
C LEU A 221 -3.28 11.64 -20.30
N THR A 222 -3.19 12.37 -19.20
CA THR A 222 -3.45 13.81 -19.18
C THR A 222 -2.35 14.52 -19.98
N ALA A 223 -1.08 14.23 -19.68
CA ALA A 223 0.06 14.77 -20.40
C ALA A 223 0.07 14.33 -21.89
N ALA A 224 -0.15 13.04 -22.17
CA ALA A 224 -0.15 12.53 -23.53
C ALA A 224 -1.30 13.10 -24.39
N LEU A 225 -2.46 13.40 -23.81
CA LEU A 225 -3.55 14.03 -24.55
C LEU A 225 -3.34 15.53 -24.80
N ALA A 226 -2.55 16.20 -23.95
CA ALA A 226 -2.13 17.58 -24.13
C ALA A 226 -0.99 17.73 -25.16
N ASP A 227 -0.14 16.71 -25.33
CA ASP A 227 0.97 16.71 -26.28
C ASP A 227 0.49 16.68 -27.76
N PRO A 228 0.79 17.71 -28.57
CA PRO A 228 0.50 17.71 -30.01
C PRO A 228 1.20 16.58 -30.76
N GLY A 229 2.36 16.12 -30.28
CA GLY A 229 3.17 15.06 -30.86
C GLY A 229 2.59 13.65 -30.67
N THR A 230 1.56 13.48 -29.85
CA THR A 230 0.90 12.19 -29.67
C THR A 230 0.30 11.69 -30.99
N PRO A 231 0.66 10.47 -31.46
CA PRO A 231 0.20 9.93 -32.73
C PRO A 231 -1.34 9.93 -32.83
N PRO A 232 -1.93 10.37 -33.96
CA PRO A 232 -3.39 10.43 -34.13
C PRO A 232 -4.10 9.11 -33.86
N GLY A 233 -3.48 7.98 -34.25
CA GLY A 233 -4.00 6.64 -33.99
C GLY A 233 -4.08 6.30 -32.49
N LEU A 234 -3.11 6.74 -31.68
CA LEU A 234 -3.09 6.51 -30.23
C LEU A 234 -3.98 7.48 -29.46
N ARG A 235 -4.17 8.70 -29.98
CA ARG A 235 -4.95 9.75 -29.29
C ARG A 235 -6.41 9.33 -29.05
N GLY A 236 -7.00 8.55 -29.96
CA GLY A 236 -8.33 7.98 -29.78
C GLY A 236 -8.39 6.99 -28.62
N ASP A 237 -7.45 6.05 -28.59
CA ASP A 237 -7.34 5.03 -27.55
C ASP A 237 -7.05 5.64 -26.18
N TYR A 238 -6.13 6.60 -26.11
CA TYR A 238 -5.81 7.35 -24.89
C TYR A 238 -7.01 8.11 -24.36
N ARG A 239 -7.81 8.74 -25.23
CA ARG A 239 -9.03 9.44 -24.83
C ARG A 239 -10.07 8.47 -24.30
N ALA A 240 -10.26 7.33 -24.94
CA ALA A 240 -11.18 6.30 -24.47
C ALA A 240 -10.74 5.72 -23.12
N ALA A 241 -9.45 5.46 -22.94
CA ALA A 241 -8.87 4.99 -21.68
C ALA A 241 -9.05 6.03 -20.56
N TYR A 242 -8.72 7.29 -20.84
CA TYR A 242 -8.88 8.41 -19.90
C TYR A 242 -10.32 8.50 -19.40
N GLN A 243 -11.30 8.45 -20.30
CA GLN A 243 -12.72 8.50 -19.92
C GLN A 243 -13.15 7.29 -19.10
N ARG A 244 -12.65 6.08 -19.40
CA ARG A 244 -12.92 4.88 -18.58
C ARG A 244 -12.35 5.02 -17.17
N VAL A 245 -11.11 5.49 -17.04
CA VAL A 245 -10.48 5.70 -15.72
C VAL A 245 -11.30 6.69 -14.89
N LEU A 246 -11.66 7.85 -15.45
CA LEU A 246 -12.51 8.80 -14.74
C LEU A 246 -13.90 8.24 -14.43
N GLY A 247 -14.46 7.42 -15.32
CA GLY A 247 -15.70 6.69 -15.07
C GLY A 247 -15.62 5.78 -13.84
N TYR A 248 -14.54 5.02 -13.68
CA TYR A 248 -14.33 4.17 -12.50
C TYR A 248 -14.11 4.98 -11.21
N VAL A 249 -13.33 6.07 -11.28
CA VAL A 249 -13.13 6.97 -10.13
C VAL A 249 -14.46 7.57 -9.66
N ARG A 250 -15.36 7.94 -10.60
CA ARG A 250 -16.71 8.43 -10.30
C ARG A 250 -17.63 7.34 -9.74
N ALA A 251 -17.54 6.11 -10.24
CA ALA A 251 -18.38 4.99 -9.80
C ALA A 251 -18.17 4.61 -8.31
N LEU A 252 -17.06 5.04 -7.71
CA LEU A 252 -16.77 4.86 -6.28
C LEU A 252 -17.35 5.97 -5.38
N GLY A 253 -18.28 6.79 -5.90
CA GLY A 253 -19.06 7.74 -5.11
C GLY A 253 -18.62 9.21 -5.18
N ALA A 254 -17.67 9.55 -6.05
CA ALA A 254 -17.27 10.94 -6.30
C ALA A 254 -18.17 11.58 -7.37
N GLY A 255 -18.77 12.74 -7.05
CA GLY A 255 -19.50 13.58 -7.99
C GLY A 255 -18.66 13.99 -9.21
N ALA A 256 -19.29 14.35 -10.34
CA ALA A 256 -18.57 14.69 -11.57
C ALA A 256 -17.65 15.94 -11.42
N ASP A 257 -18.02 16.84 -10.52
CA ASP A 257 -17.31 18.03 -10.04
C ASP A 257 -16.24 17.73 -8.96
N GLN A 258 -16.25 16.51 -8.43
CA GLN A 258 -15.35 16.03 -7.37
C GLN A 258 -14.20 15.19 -7.92
N VAL A 259 -14.15 14.92 -9.23
CA VAL A 259 -13.08 14.16 -9.88
C VAL A 259 -12.16 15.06 -10.69
N VAL A 260 -10.91 15.19 -10.25
CA VAL A 260 -9.87 15.95 -10.95
C VAL A 260 -8.85 14.98 -11.55
N ALA A 261 -8.66 15.04 -12.86
CA ALA A 261 -7.49 14.42 -13.48
C ALA A 261 -6.28 15.32 -13.22
N SER A 262 -5.31 14.81 -12.46
CA SER A 262 -4.02 15.46 -12.28
C SER A 262 -3.08 15.13 -13.47
N GLY A 263 -2.01 15.91 -13.63
CA GLY A 263 -0.99 15.72 -14.68
C GLY A 263 -0.99 16.85 -15.71
N GLY A 264 -0.11 17.82 -15.52
CA GLY A 264 0.15 18.95 -16.41
C GLY A 264 1.44 19.64 -16.00
#